data_AF-A0A0X3V3I5-F1
#
_entry.id   AF-A0A0X3V3I5-F1
#
_cell.length_a   1.000
_cell.length_b   1.000
_cell.length_c   1.000
_cell.angle_alpha   90.00
_cell.angle_beta   90.00
_cell.angle_gamma   90.00
#
_symmetry.space_group_name_H-M   'P 1'
#
loop_
_entity.id
_entity.type
_entity.pdbx_description
1 polymer ?
#
loop_
_entity_poly.entity_id
_entity_poly.type
_entity_poly.pdbx_seq_one_letter_code
_entity_poly.pdbx_strand_id
1 'polypeptide(L)'
;MNTRSVPAEQISVVFEYVQGKRRLDRVLDAASTLLQRVAEEPDRDRRLELCHSLIRRHVGADVRLEFAGTALGTAAEETAEAGADTDTPACRFRFADAAGDTTGFLSARYTPDATLGLTPAEWPAAMRLLARVTALAAGGRVV
;
A
#
# COMPACT_ATOMS: atom_id res chain seq x y z
N MET A 1 29.22 23.63 36.38
CA MET A 1 28.40 22.52 35.85
C MET A 1 27.70 23.04 34.60
N ASN A 2 28.19 22.68 33.41
CA ASN A 2 27.52 23.01 32.15
C ASN A 2 26.49 21.94 31.83
N THR A 3 25.22 22.22 32.10
CA THR A 3 24.10 21.50 31.49
C THR A 3 24.12 21.79 30.00
N ARG A 4 24.77 20.93 29.22
CA ARG A 4 24.57 20.87 27.76
C ARG A 4 23.09 20.58 27.54
N SER A 5 22.30 21.59 27.18
CA SER A 5 20.97 21.39 26.65
C SER A 5 21.12 20.50 25.42
N VAL A 6 20.45 19.35 25.42
CA VAL A 6 20.26 18.58 24.19
C VAL A 6 19.52 19.52 23.24
N PRO A 7 20.09 19.87 22.07
CA PRO A 7 19.46 20.84 21.18
C PRO A 7 18.12 20.27 20.71
N ALA A 8 17.06 21.08 20.77
CA ALA A 8 15.68 20.68 20.45
C ALA A 8 15.57 19.96 19.09
N GLU A 9 16.46 20.27 18.15
CA GLU A 9 16.60 19.59 16.86
C GLU A 9 16.93 18.09 17.00
N GLN A 10 17.84 17.71 17.89
CA GLN A 10 18.16 16.29 18.13
C GLN A 10 16.98 15.54 18.74
N ILE A 11 16.21 16.21 19.60
CA ILE A 11 14.99 15.65 20.18
C ILE A 11 13.92 15.47 19.08
N SER A 12 13.75 16.44 18.19
CA SER A 12 12.82 16.37 17.06
C SER A 12 13.16 15.21 16.10
N VAL A 13 14.44 15.04 15.75
CA VAL A 13 14.91 13.94 14.90
C VAL A 13 14.63 12.58 15.54
N VAL A 14 14.86 12.44 16.85
CA VAL A 14 14.56 11.20 17.57
C VAL A 14 13.06 10.92 17.64
N PHE A 15 12.23 11.94 17.86
CA PHE A 15 10.77 11.78 17.84
C PHE A 15 10.25 11.38 16.46
N GLU A 16 10.74 12.01 15.40
CA GLU A 16 10.37 11.67 14.03
C GLU A 16 10.79 10.23 13.68
N TYR A 17 11.98 9.82 14.10
CA TYR A 17 12.44 8.43 13.96
C TYR A 17 11.53 7.44 14.68
N VAL A 18 11.15 7.72 15.93
CA VAL A 18 10.23 6.86 16.71
C VAL A 18 8.84 6.81 16.07
N GLN A 19 8.34 7.92 15.55
CA GLN A 19 7.06 7.97 14.85
C GLN A 19 7.11 7.21 13.52
N GLY A 20 8.20 7.34 12.75
CA GLY A 20 8.43 6.59 11.52
C GLY A 20 8.47 5.08 11.76
N LYS A 21 9.19 4.65 12.81
CA LYS A 21 9.21 3.23 13.21
C LYS A 21 7.80 2.71 13.53
N ARG A 22 7.01 3.43 14.32
CA ARG A 22 5.62 3.05 14.64
C ARG A 22 4.70 3.01 13.42
N ARG A 23 4.94 3.85 12.41
CA ARG A 23 4.21 3.79 11.12
C ARG A 23 4.57 2.52 10.35
N LEU A 24 5.85 2.18 10.26
CA LEU A 24 6.31 0.95 9.62
C LEU A 24 5.83 -0.31 10.33
N ASP A 25 5.87 -0.35 11.66
CA ASP A 25 5.36 -1.48 12.44
C ASP A 25 3.86 -1.73 12.13
N ARG A 26 3.05 -0.66 12.06
CA ARG A 26 1.64 -0.76 11.65
C ARG A 26 1.44 -1.32 10.24
N VAL A 27 2.33 -0.98 9.29
CA VAL A 27 2.31 -1.54 7.93
C VAL A 27 2.63 -3.03 7.95
N LEU A 28 3.64 -3.43 8.73
CA LEU A 28 4.04 -4.83 8.85
C LEU A 28 2.95 -5.68 9.52
N ASP A 29 2.29 -5.15 10.56
CA ASP A 29 1.17 -5.82 11.22
C ASP A 29 -0.02 -5.99 10.26
N ALA A 30 -0.34 -4.96 9.48
CA ALA A 30 -1.39 -5.03 8.48
C ALA A 30 -1.06 -6.04 7.36
N ALA A 31 0.18 -6.05 6.88
CA ALA A 31 0.64 -7.01 5.87
C ALA A 31 0.65 -8.45 6.39
N SER A 32 1.08 -8.66 7.64
CA SER A 32 1.08 -9.99 8.28
C SER A 32 -0.35 -10.51 8.49
N THR A 33 -1.26 -9.65 8.97
CA THR A 33 -2.69 -9.99 9.10
C THR A 33 -3.29 -10.37 7.76
N LEU A 34 -2.94 -9.65 6.69
CA LEU A 34 -3.39 -9.95 5.35
C LEU A 34 -2.89 -11.32 4.88
N LEU A 35 -1.60 -11.60 5.04
CA LEU A 35 -1.01 -12.88 4.67
C LEU A 35 -1.67 -14.06 5.39
N GLN A 36 -1.97 -13.92 6.68
CA GLN A 36 -2.62 -14.98 7.45
C GLN A 36 -4.03 -15.27 6.92
N ARG A 37 -4.86 -14.24 6.70
CA ARG A 37 -6.22 -14.41 6.16
C ARG A 37 -6.23 -14.97 4.74
N VAL A 38 -5.26 -14.54 3.93
CA VAL A 38 -5.09 -15.04 2.56
C VAL A 38 -4.66 -16.51 2.56
N ALA A 39 -3.85 -16.94 3.51
CA ALA A 39 -3.42 -18.34 3.61
C ALA A 39 -4.56 -19.29 3.99
N GLU A 40 -5.54 -18.81 4.75
CA GLU A 40 -6.70 -19.59 5.22
C GLU A 40 -7.85 -19.64 4.18
N GLU A 41 -7.82 -18.79 3.15
CA GLU A 41 -8.87 -18.68 2.13
C GLU A 41 -8.46 -19.40 0.82
N PRO A 42 -9.09 -20.52 0.45
CA PRO A 42 -8.74 -21.25 -0.77
C PRO A 42 -9.19 -20.54 -2.06
N ASP A 43 -10.26 -19.73 -2.01
CA ASP A 43 -10.79 -19.07 -3.19
C ASP A 43 -9.94 -17.85 -3.58
N ARG A 44 -9.50 -17.80 -4.85
CA ARG A 44 -8.66 -16.70 -5.36
C ARG A 44 -9.39 -15.36 -5.34
N ASP A 45 -10.62 -15.33 -5.81
CA ASP A 45 -11.37 -14.08 -5.93
C ASP A 45 -11.72 -13.55 -4.54
N ARG A 46 -12.01 -14.44 -3.59
CA ARG A 46 -12.19 -14.08 -2.19
C ARG A 46 -10.91 -13.56 -1.53
N ARG A 47 -9.75 -14.14 -1.83
CA ARG A 47 -8.44 -13.60 -1.42
C ARG A 47 -8.21 -12.18 -1.94
N LEU A 48 -8.54 -11.93 -3.21
CA LEU A 48 -8.44 -10.60 -3.83
C LEU A 48 -9.38 -9.59 -3.16
N GLU A 49 -10.61 -9.98 -2.82
CA GLU A 49 -11.55 -9.15 -2.06
C GLU A 49 -11.03 -8.77 -0.68
N LEU A 50 -10.40 -9.71 0.03
CA LEU A 50 -9.75 -9.47 1.33
C LEU A 50 -8.59 -8.48 1.19
N CYS A 51 -7.72 -8.68 0.19
CA CYS A 51 -6.63 -7.74 -0.13
C CYS A 51 -7.17 -6.34 -0.42
N HIS A 52 -8.13 -6.21 -1.33
CA HIS A 52 -8.72 -4.94 -1.71
C HIS A 52 -9.35 -4.23 -0.50
N SER A 53 -10.13 -4.95 0.31
CA SER A 53 -10.81 -4.37 1.49
C SER A 53 -9.82 -3.85 2.53
N LEU A 54 -8.73 -4.58 2.76
CA LEU A 54 -7.69 -4.17 3.72
C LEU A 54 -6.88 -2.98 3.21
N ILE A 55 -6.44 -3.02 1.95
CA ILE A 55 -5.72 -1.89 1.34
C ILE A 55 -6.60 -0.64 1.38
N ARG A 56 -7.89 -0.76 1.01
CA ARG A 56 -8.83 0.36 1.05
C ARG A 56 -9.01 0.95 2.45
N ARG A 57 -9.11 0.11 3.48
CA ARG A 57 -9.21 0.56 4.88
C ARG A 57 -7.95 1.30 5.34
N HIS A 58 -6.78 0.88 4.87
CA HIS A 58 -5.50 1.32 5.37
C HIS A 58 -4.85 2.48 4.60
N VAL A 59 -5.14 2.56 3.30
CA VAL A 59 -4.45 3.43 2.35
C VAL A 59 -5.37 4.51 1.78
N GLY A 60 -6.68 4.27 1.76
CA GLY A 60 -7.67 5.23 1.26
C GLY A 60 -8.71 4.58 0.35
N ALA A 61 -9.75 5.32 0.01
CA ALA A 61 -10.85 4.83 -0.83
C ALA A 61 -10.47 4.67 -2.32
N ASP A 62 -9.45 5.40 -2.77
CA ASP A 62 -9.00 5.44 -4.16
C ASP A 62 -7.97 4.33 -4.44
N VAL A 63 -8.49 3.10 -4.49
CA VAL A 63 -7.74 1.88 -4.76
C VAL A 63 -8.51 1.07 -5.80
N ARG A 64 -7.80 0.60 -6.83
CA ARG A 64 -8.32 -0.33 -7.83
C ARG A 64 -7.41 -1.54 -7.94
N LEU A 65 -8.02 -2.71 -7.94
CA LEU A 65 -7.37 -4.01 -8.06
C LEU A 65 -8.01 -4.77 -9.21
N GLU A 66 -7.21 -5.19 -10.17
CA GLU A 66 -7.64 -6.03 -11.28
C GLU A 66 -6.71 -7.22 -11.41
N PHE A 67 -7.27 -8.42 -11.56
CA PHE A 67 -6.49 -9.63 -11.81
C PHE A 67 -7.33 -10.71 -12.50
N ALA A 68 -6.85 -11.19 -13.66
CA ALA A 68 -7.42 -12.31 -14.41
C ALA A 68 -8.96 -12.23 -14.60
N GLY A 69 -9.46 -11.03 -14.92
CA GLY A 69 -10.89 -10.76 -15.12
C GLY A 69 -11.67 -10.32 -13.86
N THR A 70 -11.08 -10.42 -12.67
CA THR A 70 -11.66 -9.91 -11.43
C THR A 70 -11.26 -8.46 -11.23
N ALA A 71 -12.23 -7.54 -11.23
CA ALA A 71 -12.02 -6.11 -11.01
C ALA A 71 -12.72 -5.63 -9.74
N LEU A 72 -11.97 -4.99 -8.85
CA LEU A 72 -12.42 -4.48 -7.56
C LEU A 72 -12.02 -3.01 -7.42
N GLY A 73 -12.96 -2.19 -6.94
CA GLY A 73 -12.79 -0.74 -6.80
C GLY A 73 -13.55 0.03 -7.88
N THR A 74 -13.45 1.37 -7.82
CA THR A 74 -14.04 2.26 -8.83
C THR A 74 -12.93 2.81 -9.71
N ALA A 75 -13.22 2.99 -10.99
CA ALA A 75 -12.23 3.30 -12.02
C ALA A 75 -11.48 4.62 -11.73
N ALA A 76 -10.23 4.51 -11.27
CA ALA A 76 -9.23 5.58 -11.40
C ALA A 76 -8.59 5.60 -12.81
N GLU A 77 -9.30 5.10 -13.82
CA GLU A 77 -8.97 5.20 -15.25
C GLU A 77 -10.23 5.82 -15.88
N GLU A 78 -10.31 7.13 -16.08
CA GLU A 78 -9.71 7.82 -17.24
C GLU A 78 -8.97 9.12 -16.89
N THR A 79 -8.91 9.54 -15.62
CA THR A 79 -8.34 10.84 -15.25
C THR A 79 -6.88 10.77 -14.78
N ALA A 80 -6.07 9.92 -15.41
CA ALA A 80 -4.60 10.02 -15.30
C ALA A 80 -4.00 10.89 -16.41
N GLU A 81 -4.73 11.15 -17.51
CA GLU A 81 -4.24 11.95 -18.64
C GLU A 81 -5.04 13.24 -18.91
N ALA A 82 -6.18 13.45 -18.25
CA ALA A 82 -7.01 14.66 -18.45
C ALA A 82 -7.30 15.38 -17.13
N GLY A 83 -6.28 16.06 -16.57
CA GLY A 83 -6.46 17.04 -15.49
C GLY A 83 -6.10 16.58 -14.06
N ALA A 84 -5.23 15.58 -13.92
CA ALA A 84 -4.73 15.20 -12.59
C ALA A 84 -3.88 16.33 -12.00
N ASP A 85 -4.26 16.76 -10.80
CA ASP A 85 -3.43 17.53 -9.88
C ASP A 85 -2.09 16.79 -9.71
N THR A 86 -1.05 17.28 -10.41
CA THR A 86 0.22 16.56 -10.63
C THR A 86 1.03 16.33 -9.36
N ASP A 87 0.61 16.92 -8.23
CA ASP A 87 1.35 16.89 -6.97
C ASP A 87 0.95 15.75 -6.03
N THR A 88 -0.12 15.00 -6.31
CA THR A 88 -0.52 13.86 -5.46
C THR A 88 0.18 12.57 -5.90
N PRO A 89 0.99 11.92 -5.03
CA PRO A 89 1.65 10.67 -5.37
C PRO A 89 0.63 9.58 -5.78
N ALA A 90 0.88 8.92 -6.89
CA ALA A 90 0.09 7.80 -7.37
C ALA A 90 1.02 6.63 -7.71
N CYS A 91 0.52 5.40 -7.55
CA CYS A 91 1.26 4.20 -7.92
C CYS A 91 0.39 3.27 -8.77
N ARG A 92 1.04 2.58 -9.70
CA ARG A 92 0.47 1.47 -10.45
C ARG A 92 1.49 0.33 -10.49
N PHE A 93 1.10 -0.82 -9.99
CA PHE A 93 1.89 -2.05 -10.01
C PHE A 93 1.22 -3.05 -10.92
N ARG A 94 1.97 -3.62 -11.86
CA ARG A 94 1.46 -4.68 -12.73
C ARG A 94 1.67 -6.03 -12.07
N PHE A 95 0.73 -6.93 -12.31
CA PHE A 95 0.80 -8.31 -11.85
C PHE A 95 0.99 -9.23 -13.04
N ALA A 96 1.92 -10.14 -12.89
CA ALA A 96 2.11 -11.27 -13.78
C ALA A 96 1.66 -12.56 -13.09
N ASP A 97 1.10 -13.48 -13.85
CA ASP A 97 0.82 -14.83 -13.37
C ASP A 97 2.10 -15.69 -13.28
N ALA A 98 1.94 -16.99 -12.98
CA ALA A 98 3.05 -17.94 -12.92
C ALA A 98 3.73 -18.17 -14.28
N ALA A 99 3.04 -17.96 -15.40
CA ALA A 99 3.59 -18.04 -16.74
C ALA A 99 4.39 -16.77 -17.12
N GLY A 100 4.20 -15.69 -16.35
CA GLY A 100 4.84 -14.40 -16.58
C GLY A 100 3.99 -13.43 -17.41
N ASP A 101 2.77 -13.83 -17.78
CA ASP A 101 1.85 -12.99 -18.54
C ASP A 101 1.24 -11.94 -17.61
N THR A 102 1.19 -10.69 -18.08
CA THR A 102 0.58 -9.62 -17.30
C THR A 102 -0.92 -9.81 -17.27
N THR A 103 -1.44 -10.19 -16.10
CA THR A 103 -2.85 -10.56 -15.90
C THR A 103 -3.61 -9.56 -15.05
N GLY A 104 -2.97 -8.52 -14.53
CA GLY A 104 -3.63 -7.57 -13.65
C GLY A 104 -2.80 -6.36 -13.22
N PHE A 105 -3.39 -5.53 -12.37
CA PHE A 105 -2.72 -4.41 -11.73
C PHE A 105 -3.35 -4.00 -10.40
N LEU A 106 -2.57 -3.31 -9.57
CA LEU A 106 -3.04 -2.55 -8.42
C LEU A 106 -2.66 -1.08 -8.63
N SER A 107 -3.64 -0.20 -8.55
CA SER A 107 -3.44 1.25 -8.57
C SER A 107 -4.03 1.91 -7.34
N ALA A 108 -3.36 2.94 -6.84
CA ALA A 108 -3.86 3.75 -5.73
C ALA A 108 -3.31 5.17 -5.80
N ARG A 109 -4.03 6.11 -5.18
CA ARG A 109 -3.55 7.48 -4.92
C ARG A 109 -3.27 7.70 -3.44
N TYR A 110 -2.22 8.47 -3.15
CA TYR A 110 -1.87 8.83 -1.79
C TYR A 110 -2.99 9.66 -1.16
N THR A 111 -3.38 9.28 0.05
CA THR A 111 -4.34 10.02 0.86
C THR A 111 -3.65 10.43 2.18
N PRO A 112 -3.50 11.73 2.46
CA PRO A 112 -2.80 12.21 3.67
C PRO A 112 -3.42 11.72 4.98
N ASP A 113 -4.74 11.55 5.00
CA ASP A 113 -5.52 11.14 6.18
C ASP A 113 -5.80 9.63 6.26
N ALA A 114 -5.03 8.81 5.53
CA ALA A 114 -5.16 7.36 5.59
C ALA A 114 -4.79 6.82 6.98
N THR A 115 -5.42 5.71 7.40
CA THR A 115 -5.30 5.20 8.78
C THR A 115 -3.88 4.76 9.17
N LEU A 116 -3.01 4.47 8.21
CA LEU A 116 -1.59 4.18 8.47
C LEU A 116 -0.77 5.43 8.81
N GLY A 117 -1.27 6.63 8.47
CA GLY A 117 -0.60 7.91 8.72
C GLY A 117 0.75 8.04 8.01
N LEU A 118 0.92 7.36 6.88
CA LEU A 118 2.18 7.33 6.13
C LEU A 118 2.50 8.69 5.53
N THR A 119 3.77 9.06 5.55
CA THR A 119 4.26 10.21 4.80
C THR A 119 4.27 9.90 3.30
N PRO A 120 4.30 10.92 2.43
CA PRO A 120 4.47 10.73 0.99
C PRO A 120 5.73 9.94 0.61
N ALA A 121 6.79 10.01 1.44
CA ALA A 121 8.04 9.28 1.22
C ALA A 121 7.96 7.79 1.61
N GLU A 122 7.20 7.46 2.66
CA GLU A 122 7.03 6.08 3.15
C GLU A 122 5.99 5.30 2.33
N TRP A 123 4.98 6.02 1.81
CA TRP A 123 3.83 5.43 1.11
C TRP A 123 4.19 4.54 -0.08
N PRO A 124 5.13 4.90 -1.00
CA PRO A 124 5.50 4.05 -2.12
C PRO A 124 6.09 2.70 -1.70
N ALA A 125 6.88 2.67 -0.62
CA ALA A 125 7.47 1.44 -0.10
C ALA A 125 6.40 0.52 0.51
N ALA A 126 5.48 1.09 1.30
CA ALA A 126 4.34 0.36 1.85
C ALA A 126 3.44 -0.20 0.74
N MET A 127 3.12 0.61 -0.28
CA MET A 127 2.31 0.18 -1.40
C MET A 127 2.96 -0.92 -2.23
N ARG A 128 4.29 -0.85 -2.44
CA ARG A 128 5.03 -1.93 -3.10
C ARG A 128 4.96 -3.25 -2.32
N LEU A 129 5.03 -3.20 -0.99
CA LEU A 129 4.86 -4.39 -0.15
C LEU A 129 3.45 -4.97 -0.28
N LEU A 130 2.41 -4.13 -0.16
CA LEU A 130 1.02 -4.53 -0.29
C LEU A 130 0.71 -5.09 -1.69
N ALA A 131 1.28 -4.51 -2.73
CA ALA A 131 1.18 -5.01 -4.10
C ALA A 131 1.79 -6.42 -4.23
N ARG A 132 2.94 -6.66 -3.61
CA ARG A 132 3.59 -8.00 -3.61
C ARG A 132 2.74 -9.03 -2.89
N VAL A 133 2.20 -8.69 -1.72
CA VAL A 133 1.30 -9.59 -0.98
C VAL A 133 0.04 -9.89 -1.79
N THR A 134 -0.54 -8.88 -2.45
CA THR A 134 -1.74 -9.06 -3.29
C THR A 134 -1.46 -9.92 -4.51
N ALA A 135 -0.32 -9.71 -5.19
CA ALA A 135 0.08 -10.55 -6.31
C ALA A 135 0.27 -12.01 -5.87
N LEU A 136 0.91 -12.25 -4.71
CA LEU A 136 1.05 -13.59 -4.15
C LEU A 136 -0.30 -14.22 -3.80
N ALA A 137 -1.22 -13.45 -3.22
CA ALA A 137 -2.59 -13.89 -2.93
C ALA A 137 -3.35 -14.34 -4.20
N ALA A 138 -3.06 -13.68 -5.32
CA ALA A 138 -3.61 -14.00 -6.63
C ALA A 138 -2.95 -15.22 -7.31
N GLY A 139 -1.84 -15.72 -6.78
CA GLY A 139 -1.01 -16.76 -7.40
C GLY A 139 0.01 -16.24 -8.43
N GLY A 140 0.32 -14.95 -8.38
CA GLY A 140 1.23 -14.26 -9.29
C GLY A 140 2.36 -13.48 -8.58
N ARG A 141 2.97 -12.55 -9.31
CA ARG A 141 4.05 -11.67 -8.82
C ARG A 141 3.93 -10.26 -9.39
N VAL A 142 4.55 -9.29 -8.73
CA VAL A 142 4.68 -7.92 -9.25
C VAL A 142 5.78 -7.87 -10.31
N VAL A 143 5.52 -7.19 -11.43
CA VAL A 143 6.47 -6.95 -12.55
C VAL A 143 6.65 -5.47 -12.85
#